data_AF-A0AAD1SF33-F1
#
_entry.id   AF-A0AAD1SF33-F1
#
_cell.length_a   1.000
_cell.length_b   1.000
_cell.length_c   1.000
_cell.angle_alpha   90.00
_cell.angle_beta   90.00
_cell.angle_gamma   90.00
#
_symmetry.space_group_name_H-M   'P 1'
#
loop_
_entity.id
_entity.type
_entity.pdbx_description
1 polymer ?
#
loop_
_entity_poly.entity_id
_entity_poly.type
_entity_poly.pdbx_seq_one_letter_code
_entity_poly.pdbx_strand_id
1 'polypeptide(L)'
;MALKRSLPKAQFLRVIRNNSDVNIMEEQLKMMMERFLERGYRRNDLVRELEAAKIANSPRAKDGAPRLVFPVTYHDASLEVTKIIKDNWKMLSCDDTLPKVFKEPPLICYRRNKNLRDLLVHTDPSKSYEKNIGTQPRGSTRCLGCVTCGHMTPL
;
A
#
# COMPACT_ATOMS: atom_id res chain seq x y z
N MET A 1 11.08 0.10 -20.99
CA MET A 1 10.92 -1.37 -20.90
C MET A 1 10.81 -1.96 -19.48
N ALA A 2 11.12 -1.22 -18.40
CA ALA A 2 11.05 -1.76 -17.03
C ALA A 2 9.62 -2.06 -16.51
N LEU A 3 8.63 -1.23 -16.87
CA LEU A 3 7.25 -1.33 -16.37
C LEU A 3 6.55 -2.63 -16.77
N LYS A 4 6.84 -3.18 -17.96
CA LYS A 4 6.25 -4.44 -18.43
C LYS A 4 6.72 -5.64 -17.59
N ARG A 5 7.90 -5.59 -16.98
CA ARG A 5 8.44 -6.70 -16.19
C ARG A 5 7.96 -6.67 -14.73
N SER A 6 7.82 -5.49 -14.14
CA SER A 6 7.44 -5.35 -12.72
C SER A 6 5.93 -5.36 -12.46
N LEU A 7 5.11 -5.06 -13.47
CA LEU A 7 3.66 -4.95 -13.31
C LEU A 7 2.99 -6.27 -12.87
N PRO A 8 3.25 -7.45 -13.48
CA PRO A 8 2.57 -8.69 -13.09
C PRO A 8 2.81 -9.05 -11.63
N LYS A 9 4.07 -9.04 -11.18
CA LYS A 9 4.44 -9.29 -9.79
C LYS A 9 3.70 -8.38 -8.81
N ALA A 10 3.67 -7.07 -9.09
CA ALA A 10 3.02 -6.11 -8.23
C ALA A 10 1.50 -6.34 -8.14
N GLN A 11 0.86 -6.72 -9.25
CA GLN A 11 -0.58 -7.01 -9.27
C GLN A 11 -0.91 -8.33 -8.58
N PHE A 12 -0.15 -9.42 -8.81
CA PHE A 12 -0.33 -10.67 -8.08
C PHE A 12 -0.16 -10.48 -6.58
N LEU A 13 0.84 -9.71 -6.16
CA LEU A 13 1.07 -9.39 -4.74
C LEU A 13 -0.10 -8.61 -4.12
N ARG A 14 -0.77 -7.73 -4.88
CA ARG A 14 -1.99 -7.05 -4.42
C ARG A 14 -3.15 -8.02 -4.24
N VAL A 15 -3.35 -8.94 -5.18
CA VAL A 15 -4.40 -9.97 -5.06
C VAL A 15 -4.17 -10.81 -3.81
N ILE A 16 -2.94 -11.24 -3.56
CA ILE A 16 -2.58 -12.04 -2.38
C ILE A 16 -2.86 -11.26 -1.07
N ARG A 17 -2.59 -9.95 -1.03
CA ARG A 17 -2.75 -9.14 0.20
C ARG A 17 -4.19 -8.70 0.48
N ASN A 18 -5.00 -8.53 -0.56
CA ASN A 18 -6.36 -8.01 -0.43
C ASN A 18 -7.40 -9.10 -0.16
N ASN A 19 -7.03 -10.37 -0.29
CA ASN A 19 -7.95 -11.49 -0.09
C ASN A 19 -7.54 -12.26 1.17
N SER A 20 -8.46 -12.36 2.13
CA SER A 20 -8.25 -13.13 3.35
C SER A 20 -8.55 -14.63 3.17
N ASP A 21 -9.48 -14.96 2.26
CA ASP A 21 -9.85 -16.34 1.94
C ASP A 21 -8.95 -16.90 0.83
N VAL A 22 -8.41 -18.10 1.05
CA VAL A 22 -7.49 -18.77 0.13
C VAL A 22 -8.19 -19.14 -1.18
N ASN A 23 -9.45 -19.58 -1.14
CA ASN A 23 -10.19 -19.98 -2.33
C ASN A 23 -10.46 -18.77 -3.24
N ILE A 24 -10.91 -17.67 -2.64
CA ILE A 24 -11.16 -16.41 -3.36
C ILE A 24 -9.85 -15.88 -3.94
N MET A 25 -8.75 -15.92 -3.17
CA MET A 25 -7.44 -15.52 -3.65
C MET A 25 -7.02 -16.32 -4.89
N GLU A 26 -7.15 -17.64 -4.87
CA GLU A 26 -6.76 -18.49 -6.01
C GLU A 26 -7.60 -18.22 -7.26
N GLU A 27 -8.91 -18.04 -7.10
CA GLU A 27 -9.81 -17.66 -8.20
C GLU A 27 -9.40 -16.32 -8.82
N GLN A 28 -9.16 -15.31 -7.98
CA GLN A 28 -8.75 -13.98 -8.43
C GLN A 28 -7.36 -14.01 -9.10
N LEU A 29 -6.44 -14.85 -8.63
CA LEU A 29 -5.13 -15.05 -9.27
C LEU A 29 -5.26 -15.67 -10.66
N LYS A 30 -6.16 -16.65 -10.85
CA LYS A 30 -6.45 -17.25 -12.17
C LYS A 30 -7.01 -16.21 -13.13
N MET A 31 -8.03 -15.47 -12.70
CA MET A 31 -8.60 -14.37 -13.50
C MET A 31 -7.55 -13.31 -13.86
N MET A 32 -6.66 -12.97 -12.93
CA MET A 32 -5.59 -12.01 -13.18
C MET A 32 -4.59 -12.55 -14.21
N MET A 33 -4.24 -13.83 -14.13
CA MET A 33 -3.32 -14.48 -15.05
C MET A 33 -3.87 -14.53 -16.47
N GLU A 34 -5.16 -14.86 -16.64
CA GLU A 34 -5.85 -14.82 -17.94
C GLU A 34 -5.81 -13.43 -18.56
N ARG A 35 -6.13 -12.39 -17.79
CA ARG A 35 -6.06 -10.99 -18.26
C ARG A 35 -4.66 -10.59 -18.71
N PHE A 36 -3.61 -11.10 -18.06
CA PHE A 36 -2.24 -10.84 -18.51
C PHE A 36 -1.90 -11.61 -19.79
N LEU A 37 -2.37 -12.85 -19.95
CA LEU A 37 -2.19 -13.59 -21.19
C LEU A 37 -2.88 -12.89 -22.37
N GLU A 38 -4.10 -12.40 -22.18
CA GLU A 38 -4.84 -11.62 -23.19
C GLU A 38 -4.13 -10.32 -23.61
N ARG A 39 -3.35 -9.73 -22.69
CA ARG A 39 -2.51 -8.55 -22.95
C ARG A 39 -1.18 -8.88 -23.64
N GLY A 40 -0.92 -10.16 -23.95
CA GLY A 40 0.28 -10.62 -24.65
C GLY A 40 1.49 -10.87 -23.76
N TYR A 41 1.31 -11.05 -22.45
CA TYR A 41 2.40 -11.47 -21.56
C TYR A 41 2.70 -12.96 -21.76
N ARG A 42 3.99 -13.34 -21.70
CA ARG A 42 4.41 -14.73 -21.84
C ARG A 42 4.06 -15.52 -20.58
N ARG A 43 3.46 -16.72 -20.74
CA ARG A 43 3.04 -17.57 -19.61
C ARG A 43 4.17 -17.87 -18.63
N ASN A 44 5.35 -18.22 -19.12
CA ASN A 44 6.51 -18.56 -18.27
C ASN A 44 6.96 -17.37 -17.40
N ASP A 45 6.90 -16.15 -17.94
CA ASP A 45 7.21 -14.95 -17.16
C ASP A 45 6.16 -14.73 -16.06
N LEU A 46 4.88 -14.93 -16.36
CA LEU A 46 3.80 -14.76 -15.38
C LEU A 46 3.90 -15.78 -14.23
N VAL A 47 4.21 -17.04 -14.51
CA VAL A 47 4.41 -18.07 -13.48
C VAL A 47 5.57 -17.67 -12.55
N ARG A 48 6.70 -17.26 -13.13
CA ARG A 48 7.86 -16.78 -12.35
C ARG A 48 7.51 -15.57 -11.48
N GLU A 49 6.79 -14.59 -12.02
CA GLU A 49 6.39 -13.40 -11.26
C GLU A 49 5.35 -13.73 -10.16
N LEU A 50 4.48 -14.72 -10.38
CA LEU A 50 3.53 -15.21 -9.37
C LEU A 50 4.25 -15.89 -8.21
N GLU A 51 5.22 -16.75 -8.49
CA GLU A 51 6.08 -17.36 -7.46
C GLU A 51 6.84 -16.30 -6.67
N ALA A 52 7.44 -15.33 -7.37
CA ALA A 52 8.13 -14.22 -6.74
C ALA A 52 7.20 -13.36 -5.86
N ALA A 53 5.93 -13.23 -6.23
CA ALA A 53 4.93 -12.54 -5.42
C ALA A 53 4.57 -13.34 -4.15
N LYS A 54 4.41 -14.66 -4.25
CA LYS A 54 4.16 -15.53 -3.09
C LYS A 54 5.32 -15.46 -2.09
N ILE A 55 6.56 -15.55 -2.57
CA ILE A 55 7.77 -15.42 -1.73
C ILE A 55 7.81 -14.03 -1.06
N ALA A 56 7.54 -12.97 -1.82
CA ALA A 56 7.54 -11.60 -1.29
C ALA A 56 6.43 -11.33 -0.25
N ASN A 57 5.37 -12.14 -0.23
CA ASN A 57 4.30 -12.06 0.77
C ASN A 57 4.56 -12.92 2.01
N SER A 58 5.62 -13.72 2.03
CA SER A 58 5.96 -14.52 3.21
C SER A 58 6.14 -13.60 4.43
N PRO A 59 5.50 -13.90 5.57
CA PRO A 59 5.70 -13.14 6.79
C PRO A 59 7.18 -13.18 7.14
N ARG A 60 7.84 -12.02 7.07
CA ARG A 60 9.19 -11.90 7.62
C ARG A 60 9.04 -12.00 9.13
N ALA A 61 9.77 -12.93 9.74
CA ALA A 61 9.94 -12.94 11.18
C ALA A 61 10.41 -11.53 11.59
N LYS A 62 9.60 -10.85 12.40
CA LYS A 62 10.04 -9.64 13.07
C LYS A 62 10.83 -10.12 14.26
N ASP A 63 12.15 -10.13 14.14
CA ASP A 63 13.03 -10.39 15.26
C ASP A 63 12.88 -9.23 16.25
N GLY A 64 12.11 -9.43 17.31
CA GLY A 64 11.91 -8.46 18.38
C GLY A 64 10.53 -8.50 19.02
N ALA A 65 10.49 -8.16 20.31
CA ALA A 65 9.24 -7.90 21.01
C ALA A 65 8.50 -6.72 20.36
N PRO A 66 7.15 -6.70 20.39
CA PRO A 66 6.38 -5.57 19.87
C PRO A 66 6.72 -4.31 20.67
N ARG A 67 7.50 -3.40 20.07
CA ARG A 67 7.80 -2.09 20.64
C ARG A 67 6.62 -1.14 20.43
N LEU A 68 6.25 -0.40 21.46
CA LEU A 68 5.20 0.61 21.38
C LEU A 68 5.59 1.71 20.38
N VAL A 69 4.68 2.10 19.50
CA VAL A 69 4.91 3.20 18.54
C VAL A 69 4.07 4.41 18.96
N PHE A 70 4.72 5.56 19.11
CA PHE A 70 4.05 6.82 19.43
C PHE A 70 4.11 7.78 18.24
N PRO A 71 3.02 7.92 17.46
CA PRO A 71 3.01 8.79 16.30
C PRO A 71 2.79 10.25 16.70
N VAL A 72 3.73 11.12 16.36
CA VAL A 72 3.70 12.57 16.63
C VAL A 72 3.66 13.35 15.33
N THR A 73 2.85 14.39 15.22
CA THR A 73 2.91 15.29 14.06
C THR A 73 4.15 16.18 14.16
N TYR A 74 4.94 16.25 13.09
CA TYR A 74 6.13 17.10 13.05
C TYR A 74 5.75 18.57 13.21
N HIS A 75 6.17 19.18 14.31
CA HIS A 75 5.90 20.57 14.69
C HIS A 75 7.04 21.05 15.60
N ASP A 76 7.24 22.35 15.77
CA ASP A 76 8.33 22.87 16.60
C ASP A 76 8.26 22.32 18.04
N ALA A 77 7.05 22.28 18.61
CA ALA A 77 6.76 21.67 19.92
C ALA A 77 6.93 20.13 19.98
N SER A 78 7.05 19.43 18.84
CA SER A 78 7.09 17.95 18.83
C SER A 78 8.36 17.38 19.46
N LEU A 79 9.46 18.14 19.43
CA LEU A 79 10.71 17.80 20.11
C LEU A 79 10.56 17.85 21.62
N GLU A 80 9.88 18.87 22.14
CA GLU A 80 9.59 19.02 23.57
C GLU A 80 8.69 17.91 24.07
N VAL A 81 7.61 17.60 23.33
CA VAL A 81 6.73 16.46 23.63
C VAL A 81 7.51 15.15 23.69
N THR A 82 8.39 14.93 22.72
CA THR A 82 9.24 13.73 22.67
C THR A 82 10.19 13.64 23.86
N LYS A 83 10.76 14.78 24.28
CA LYS A 83 11.64 14.88 25.44
C LYS A 83 10.88 14.53 26.72
N ILE A 84 9.73 15.16 26.95
CA ILE A 84 8.87 14.92 28.13
C ILE A 84 8.53 13.43 28.25
N ILE A 85 8.15 12.79 27.13
CA ILE A 85 7.81 11.37 27.12
C ILE A 85 9.00 10.51 27.54
N LYS A 86 10.19 10.77 26.99
CA LYS A 86 11.40 10.00 27.31
C LYS A 86 11.82 10.20 28.77
N ASP A 87 11.77 11.42 29.26
CA ASP A 87 12.19 11.78 30.61
C ASP A 87 11.30 11.11 31.67
N ASN A 88 9.99 11.05 31.42
CA ASN A 88 9.00 10.46 32.34
C ASN A 88 8.77 8.96 32.11
N TRP A 89 9.38 8.35 31.08
CA TRP A 89 9.11 6.94 30.74
C TRP A 89 9.48 5.97 31.85
N LYS A 90 10.48 6.33 32.68
CA LYS A 90 10.92 5.50 33.81
C LYS A 90 9.77 5.15 34.75
N MET A 91 8.86 6.10 35.00
CA MET A 91 7.68 5.88 35.85
C MET A 91 6.80 4.76 35.33
N LEU A 92 6.59 4.71 34.01
CA LEU A 92 5.81 3.65 33.35
C LEU A 92 6.56 2.32 33.30
N SER A 93 7.89 2.33 33.17
CA SER A 93 8.69 1.10 33.11
C SER A 93 8.81 0.37 34.46
N CYS A 94 8.75 1.13 35.57
CA CYS A 94 8.85 0.62 36.93
C CYS A 94 7.54 0.04 37.47
N ASP A 95 6.41 0.34 36.83
CA ASP A 95 5.10 -0.17 37.25
C ASP A 95 4.91 -1.61 36.73
N ASP A 96 4.82 -2.57 37.64
CA ASP A 96 4.63 -3.98 37.32
C ASP A 96 3.17 -4.36 37.04
N THR A 97 2.23 -3.45 37.28
CA THR A 97 0.84 -3.61 36.85
C THR A 97 0.66 -3.34 35.35
N LEU A 98 1.61 -2.60 34.74
CA LEU A 98 1.55 -2.26 33.33
C LEU A 98 2.04 -3.40 32.43
N PRO A 99 1.47 -3.53 31.21
CA PRO A 99 1.92 -4.55 30.26
C PRO A 99 3.41 -4.41 29.91
N LYS A 100 4.06 -5.54 29.59
CA LYS A 100 5.50 -5.61 29.25
C LYS A 100 5.94 -4.66 28.12
N VAL A 101 5.02 -4.18 27.28
CA VAL A 101 5.28 -3.20 26.22
C VAL A 101 5.79 -1.86 26.75
N PHE A 102 5.56 -1.53 28.02
CA PHE A 102 6.02 -0.30 28.67
C PHE A 102 7.44 -0.39 29.23
N LYS A 103 8.08 -1.57 29.21
CA LYS A 103 9.45 -1.74 29.72
C LYS A 103 10.49 -0.97 28.89
N GLU A 104 10.24 -0.74 27.61
CA GLU A 104 11.08 0.09 26.74
C GLU A 104 10.36 1.39 26.31
N PRO A 105 11.09 2.50 26.13
CA PRO A 105 10.51 3.74 25.62
C PRO A 105 9.96 3.53 24.20
N PRO A 106 8.86 4.22 23.84
CA PRO A 106 8.21 4.02 22.57
C PRO A 106 9.11 4.48 21.43
N LEU A 107 8.94 3.84 20.27
CA LEU A 107 9.45 4.35 19.02
C LEU A 107 8.64 5.59 18.62
N ILE A 108 9.30 6.75 18.63
CA ILE A 108 8.69 8.00 18.19
C ILE A 108 8.69 8.02 16.67
N CYS A 109 7.50 8.12 16.08
CA CYS A 109 7.32 8.19 14.63
C CYS A 109 6.73 9.54 14.25
N TYR A 110 7.39 10.29 13.36
CA TYR A 110 6.88 11.58 12.92
C TYR A 110 5.94 11.43 11.71
N ARG A 111 4.73 11.98 11.84
CA ARG A 111 3.81 12.22 10.73
C ARG A 111 4.09 13.59 10.15
N ARG A 112 4.06 13.71 8.81
CA ARG A 112 4.18 15.01 8.13
C ARG A 112 3.02 15.92 8.55
N ASN A 113 3.31 17.18 8.87
CA ASN A 113 2.28 18.19 9.11
C ASN A 113 1.58 18.57 7.79
N LYS A 114 0.37 19.12 7.90
CA LYS A 114 -0.34 19.69 6.74
C LYS A 114 0.45 20.89 6.24
N ASN A 115 0.77 20.92 4.95
CA ASN A 115 1.32 22.10 4.30
C ASN A 115 0.27 22.81 3.44
N LEU A 116 0.62 23.97 2.87
CA LEU A 116 -0.29 24.73 2.02
C LEU A 116 -0.86 23.90 0.87
N ARG A 117 -0.09 23.00 0.27
CA ARG A 117 -0.56 22.10 -0.79
C ARG A 117 -1.68 21.17 -0.32
N ASP A 118 -1.68 20.75 0.95
CA ASP A 118 -2.72 19.89 1.53
C ASP A 118 -3.98 20.67 1.92
N LEU A 119 -3.83 21.96 2.21
CA LEU A 119 -4.92 22.86 2.59
C LEU A 119 -5.61 23.46 1.37
N LEU A 120 -4.85 23.74 0.32
CA LEU A 120 -5.34 24.31 -0.93
C LEU A 120 -5.84 23.19 -1.83
N VAL A 121 -7.11 23.24 -2.21
CA VAL A 121 -7.67 22.40 -3.27
C VAL A 121 -7.06 22.87 -4.59
N HIS A 122 -6.51 21.94 -5.40
CA HIS A 122 -6.15 22.26 -6.77
C HIS A 122 -7.45 22.40 -7.56
N THR A 123 -8.07 23.59 -7.53
CA THR A 123 -8.95 23.98 -8.62
C THR A 123 -8.03 24.23 -9.81
N ASP A 124 -8.06 23.32 -10.78
CA ASP A 124 -7.50 23.60 -12.10
C ASP A 124 -8.64 24.18 -12.94
N PRO A 125 -8.79 25.52 -13.03
CA PRO A 125 -9.86 26.11 -13.82
C PRO A 125 -9.69 25.89 -15.33
N SER A 126 -8.57 25.28 -15.76
CA SER A 126 -8.14 25.26 -17.17
C SER A 126 -8.00 23.88 -17.82
N LYS A 127 -8.03 22.77 -17.06
CA LYS A 127 -7.87 21.43 -17.66
C LYS A 127 -9.19 20.82 -18.11
N SER A 128 -9.57 21.11 -19.36
CA SER A 128 -10.34 20.16 -20.16
C SER A 128 -9.44 18.97 -20.49
N TYR A 129 -9.57 17.88 -19.72
CA TYR A 129 -8.91 16.62 -20.05
C TYR A 129 -9.42 16.14 -21.41
N GLU A 130 -8.59 16.27 -22.44
CA GLU A 130 -8.87 15.68 -23.75
C GLU A 130 -9.04 14.17 -23.56
N LYS A 131 -10.21 13.69 -23.98
CA LYS A 131 -10.57 12.27 -23.94
C LYS A 131 -9.62 11.53 -24.88
N ASN A 132 -8.51 11.02 -24.35
CA ASN A 132 -7.66 10.10 -25.08
C ASN A 132 -8.43 8.78 -25.22
N ILE A 133 -9.18 8.66 -26.32
CA ILE A 133 -9.83 7.43 -26.76
C ILE A 133 -8.72 6.52 -27.31
N GLY A 134 -7.88 6.00 -26.42
CA GLY A 134 -6.96 4.93 -26.77
C GLY A 134 -7.76 3.65 -27.01
N THR A 135 -7.34 2.86 -28.00
CA THR A 135 -7.86 1.51 -28.23
C THR A 135 -7.80 0.69 -26.94
N GLN A 136 -8.92 0.14 -26.50
CA GLN A 136 -9.02 -0.67 -25.29
C GLN A 136 -8.09 -1.89 -25.40
N PRO A 137 -7.05 -2.01 -24.55
CA PRO A 137 -6.24 -3.22 -24.54
C PRO A 137 -7.10 -4.39 -24.05
N ARG A 138 -7.04 -5.54 -24.75
CA ARG A 138 -7.70 -6.78 -24.32
C ARG A 138 -7.35 -7.13 -22.87
N GLY A 139 -8.29 -7.72 -22.13
CA GLY A 139 -8.14 -7.99 -20.70
C GLY A 139 -8.31 -6.79 -19.76
N SER A 140 -8.92 -5.69 -20.21
CA SER A 140 -9.32 -4.56 -19.36
C SER A 140 -10.84 -4.52 -19.19
N THR A 141 -11.32 -4.43 -17.94
CA THR A 141 -12.75 -4.42 -17.60
C THR A 141 -13.13 -3.08 -16.99
N ARG A 142 -14.32 -2.57 -17.32
CA ARG A 142 -14.85 -1.33 -16.74
C ARG A 142 -15.08 -1.54 -15.23
N CYS A 143 -14.57 -0.64 -14.39
CA CYS A 143 -14.92 -0.59 -12.97
C CYS A 143 -16.19 0.23 -12.68
N LEU A 144 -16.82 0.79 -13.72
CA LEU A 144 -18.08 1.56 -13.70
C LEU A 144 -18.11 2.82 -12.81
N GLY A 145 -17.03 3.11 -12.08
CA GLY A 145 -16.94 4.25 -11.16
C GLY A 145 -15.76 5.21 -11.40
N CYS A 146 -14.97 5.03 -12.47
CA CYS A 146 -13.86 5.95 -12.78
C CYS A 146 -14.05 6.68 -14.10
N VAL A 147 -13.48 7.89 -14.21
CA VAL A 147 -13.52 8.73 -15.43
C VAL A 147 -12.95 8.01 -16.65
N THR A 148 -12.00 7.08 -16.45
CA THR A 148 -11.40 6.26 -17.51
C THR A 148 -12.37 5.23 -18.09
N CYS A 149 -13.41 4.82 -17.36
CA CYS A 149 -14.43 3.88 -17.86
C CYS A 149 -15.30 4.47 -18.97
N GLY A 150 -15.33 5.80 -19.13
CA GLY A 150 -15.99 6.49 -20.24
C GLY A 150 -15.16 6.48 -21.54
N HIS A 151 -13.94 5.95 -21.49
CA HIS A 151 -13.04 5.82 -22.65
C HIS A 151 -12.85 4.35 -23.07
N MET A 152 -13.53 3.41 -22.41
CA MET A 152 -13.50 1.98 -22.75
C MET A 152 -14.78 1.60 -23.50
N THR A 153 -14.68 0.70 -24.47
CA THR A 153 -15.88 0.16 -25.13
C THR A 153 -16.74 -0.62 -24.11
N PRO A 154 -18.08 -0.49 -24.18
CA PRO A 154 -18.98 -1.31 -23.38
C PRO A 154 -18.75 -2.80 -23.69
N LEU A 155 -18.93 -3.67 -22.68
CA LEU A 155 -19.07 -5.11 -22.89
C LEU A 155 -20.35 -5.40 -23.68
#